data_AF-A0A3S4G319-F1
#
_entry.id   AF-A0A3S4G319-F1
#
_cell.length_a   1.000
_cell.length_b   1.000
_cell.length_c   1.000
_cell.angle_alpha   90.00
_cell.angle_beta   90.00
_cell.angle_gamma   90.00
#
_symmetry.space_group_name_H-M   'P 1'
#
loop_
_entity.id
_entity.type
_entity.pdbx_description
1 polymer ?
#
loop_
_entity_poly.entity_id
_entity_poly.type
_entity_poly.pdbx_seq_one_letter_code
_entity_poly.pdbx_strand_id
1 'polypeptide(L)'
;MRISTQMMYEQNMSGITNSQSEWMKLGEQMSSGKRVINPSDDPIAASQAVVLSQAQAQNSQYALARTFATQKVRWKKAYSVR
;
A
#
# COMPACT_ATOMS: atom_id res chain seq x y z
N MET A 1 -34.84 18.14 32.24
CA MET A 1 -34.61 17.67 30.86
C MET A 1 -34.00 18.77 29.98
N ARG A 2 -32.82 19.30 30.33
CA ARG A 2 -32.07 20.29 29.51
C ARG A 2 -30.73 19.73 29.02
N ILE A 3 -30.13 18.85 29.82
CA ILE A 3 -28.88 18.13 29.49
C ILE A 3 -29.11 17.08 28.39
N SER A 4 -30.23 16.34 28.44
CA SER A 4 -30.51 15.24 27.51
C SER A 4 -30.69 15.71 26.06
N THR A 5 -31.28 16.89 25.84
CA THR A 5 -31.51 17.44 24.50
C THR A 5 -30.22 18.00 23.88
N GLN A 6 -29.39 18.66 24.69
CA GLN A 6 -28.08 19.16 24.24
C GLN A 6 -27.14 17.99 23.87
N MET A 7 -27.12 16.95 24.71
CA MET A 7 -26.32 15.74 24.48
C MET A 7 -26.79 14.97 23.24
N MET A 8 -28.10 14.92 22.99
CA MET A 8 -28.67 14.29 21.79
C MET A 8 -28.36 15.08 20.51
N TYR A 9 -28.31 16.41 20.59
CA TYR A 9 -27.91 17.28 19.48
C TYR A 9 -26.41 17.15 19.18
N GLU A 10 -25.56 17.10 20.20
CA GLU A 10 -24.13 16.83 20.06
C GLU A 10 -23.87 15.45 19.45
N GLN A 11 -24.58 14.40 19.91
CA GLN A 11 -24.47 13.07 19.30
C GLN A 11 -24.89 13.05 17.83
N ASN A 12 -25.98 13.72 17.46
CA ASN A 12 -26.39 13.84 16.06
C ASN A 12 -25.36 14.63 15.24
N MET A 13 -24.82 15.72 15.78
CA MET A 13 -23.80 16.55 15.11
C MET A 13 -22.49 15.77 14.91
N SER A 14 -22.06 14.99 15.90
CA SER A 14 -20.91 14.10 15.77
C SER A 14 -21.17 13.00 14.73
N GLY A 15 -22.38 12.43 14.69
CA GLY A 15 -22.77 11.45 13.67
C GLY A 15 -22.72 12.03 12.25
N ILE A 16 -23.23 13.26 12.07
CA ILE A 16 -23.19 13.98 10.78
C ILE A 16 -21.74 14.29 10.38
N THR A 17 -20.93 14.78 11.32
CA THR A 17 -19.52 15.13 11.06
C THR A 17 -18.71 13.90 10.67
N ASN A 18 -18.95 12.76 11.34
CA ASN A 18 -18.32 11.50 10.99
C ASN A 18 -18.73 11.02 9.59
N SER A 19 -20.03 11.10 9.28
CA SER A 19 -20.55 10.75 7.94
C SER A 19 -19.94 11.63 6.85
N GLN A 20 -19.76 12.93 7.11
CA GLN A 20 -19.12 13.88 6.20
C GLN A 20 -17.64 13.55 5.96
N SER A 21 -16.92 13.16 7.02
CA SER A 21 -15.52 12.74 6.94
C SER A 21 -15.36 11.43 6.16
N GLU A 22 -16.24 10.46 6.39
CA GLU A 22 -16.27 9.21 5.61
C GLU A 22 -16.53 9.46 4.13
N TRP A 23 -17.46 10.38 3.80
CA TRP A 23 -17.73 10.80 2.43
C TRP A 23 -16.50 11.41 1.74
N MET A 24 -15.77 12.28 2.44
CA MET A 24 -14.52 12.84 1.91
C MET A 24 -13.48 11.75 1.66
N LYS A 25 -13.31 10.81 2.60
CA LYS A 25 -12.42 9.66 2.44
C LYS A 25 -12.81 8.79 1.24
N LEU A 26 -14.10 8.51 1.07
CA LEU A 26 -14.60 7.72 -0.06
C LEU A 26 -14.37 8.44 -1.40
N GLY A 27 -14.55 9.77 -1.43
CA GLY A 27 -14.21 10.59 -2.60
C GLY A 27 -12.72 10.52 -2.94
N GLU A 28 -11.85 10.54 -1.94
CA GLU A 28 -10.40 10.40 -2.13
C GLU A 28 -10.03 8.97 -2.60
N GLN A 29 -10.70 7.94 -2.07
CA GLN A 29 -10.47 6.54 -2.47
C GLN A 29 -10.91 6.31 -3.91
N MET A 30 -12.02 6.92 -4.32
CA MET A 30 -12.52 6.87 -5.68
C MET A 30 -11.59 7.60 -6.65
N SER A 31 -11.04 8.77 -6.25
CA SER A 31 -10.10 9.54 -7.08
C SER A 31 -8.75 8.83 -7.25
N SER A 32 -8.21 8.24 -6.17
CA SER A 32 -6.93 7.53 -6.21
C SER A 32 -7.03 6.13 -6.84
N GLY A 33 -8.23 5.56 -6.93
CA GLY A 33 -8.47 4.19 -7.36
C GLY A 33 -7.86 3.12 -6.43
N LYS A 34 -7.35 3.52 -5.26
CA LYS A 34 -6.71 2.65 -4.28
C LYS A 34 -7.57 2.58 -3.03
N ARG A 35 -7.83 1.34 -2.58
CA ARG A 35 -8.61 1.06 -1.35
C ARG A 35 -7.94 1.61 -0.08
N VAL A 36 -6.62 1.80 -0.11
CA VAL A 36 -5.81 2.35 0.99
C VAL A 36 -4.93 3.45 0.40
N ILE A 37 -5.19 4.70 0.78
CA ILE A 37 -4.48 5.88 0.28
C ILE A 37 -3.37 6.28 1.25
N ASN A 38 -3.65 6.17 2.55
CA ASN A 38 -2.68 6.45 3.58
C ASN A 38 -2.32 5.18 4.37
N PRO A 39 -1.04 4.99 4.72
CA PRO A 39 -0.63 3.93 5.65
C PRO A 39 -1.38 3.98 6.99
N SER A 40 -1.88 5.16 7.36
CA SER A 40 -2.68 5.39 8.57
C SER A 40 -4.10 4.81 8.49
N ASP A 41 -4.66 4.60 7.30
CA ASP A 41 -6.02 4.03 7.12
C ASP A 41 -6.05 2.53 7.36
N ASP A 42 -4.96 1.83 7.03
CA ASP A 42 -4.78 0.41 7.30
C ASP A 42 -3.28 0.09 7.46
N PRO A 43 -2.75 0.20 8.70
CA PRO A 43 -1.32 -0.05 8.94
C PRO A 43 -0.93 -1.52 8.69
N ILE A 44 -1.89 -2.45 8.75
CA ILE A 44 -1.66 -3.88 8.49
C ILE A 44 -1.50 -4.10 6.98
N ALA A 45 -2.44 -3.58 6.17
CA ALA A 45 -2.33 -3.67 4.72
C ALA A 45 -1.11 -2.92 4.18
N ALA A 46 -0.78 -1.76 4.76
CA ALA A 46 0.43 -1.02 4.41
C ALA A 46 1.70 -1.83 4.74
N SER A 47 1.77 -2.46 5.91
CA SER A 47 2.89 -3.32 6.29
C SER A 47 3.04 -4.52 5.34
N GLN A 48 1.93 -5.16 4.96
CA GLN A 48 1.95 -6.24 3.98
C GLN A 48 2.40 -5.77 2.59
N ALA A 49 1.98 -4.57 2.15
CA ALA A 49 2.42 -3.98 0.90
C ALA A 49 3.91 -3.66 0.90
N VAL A 50 4.47 -3.20 2.02
CA VAL A 50 5.92 -2.97 2.18
C VAL A 50 6.69 -4.29 2.12
N VAL A 51 6.25 -5.31 2.84
CA VAL A 51 6.89 -6.66 2.80
C VAL A 51 6.84 -7.23 1.39
N LEU A 52 5.72 -7.11 0.69
CA LEU A 52 5.58 -7.55 -0.69
C LEU A 52 6.52 -6.78 -1.62
N SER A 53 6.60 -5.45 -1.48
CA SER A 53 7.51 -4.61 -2.27
C SER A 53 8.97 -4.99 -2.03
N GLN A 54 9.33 -5.28 -0.78
CA GLN A 54 10.66 -5.73 -0.40
C GLN A 54 11.00 -7.09 -1.04
N ALA A 55 10.06 -8.04 -1.01
CA ALA A 55 10.22 -9.35 -1.64
C ALA A 55 10.33 -9.25 -3.17
N GLN A 56 9.55 -8.36 -3.80
CA GLN A 56 9.65 -8.07 -5.24
C GLN A 56 11.02 -7.47 -5.61
N ALA A 57 11.54 -6.55 -4.80
CA ALA A 57 12.86 -5.98 -5.00
C ALA A 57 13.96 -7.06 -4.89
N GLN A 58 13.89 -7.93 -3.89
CA GLN A 58 14.82 -9.06 -3.74
C GLN A 58 14.74 -10.02 -4.94
N ASN A 59 13.53 -10.37 -5.39
CA ASN A 59 13.35 -11.20 -6.57
C ASN A 59 13.94 -10.57 -7.84
N SER A 60 13.82 -9.25 -7.98
CA SER A 60 14.42 -8.51 -9.09
C SER A 60 15.95 -8.58 -9.04
N GLN A 61 16.55 -8.46 -7.84
CA GLN A 61 17.99 -8.66 -7.66
C GLN A 61 18.43 -10.09 -8.02
N TYR A 62 17.67 -11.11 -7.61
CA TYR A 62 17.96 -12.50 -7.99
C TYR A 62 17.81 -12.74 -9.50
N ALA A 63 16.90 -12.06 -10.18
CA ALA A 63 16.76 -12.13 -11.64
C ALA A 63 17.97 -11.50 -12.36
N LEU A 64 18.46 -10.35 -11.87
CA LEU A 64 19.67 -9.72 -12.38
C LEU A 64 20.89 -10.61 -12.16
N ALA A 65 21.08 -11.15 -10.96
CA ALA A 65 22.17 -12.07 -10.64
C ALA A 65 22.17 -13.29 -11.57
N ARG A 66 21.00 -13.89 -11.84
CA ARG A 66 20.84 -14.99 -12.79
C ARG A 66 21.23 -14.60 -14.23
N THR A 67 20.85 -13.40 -14.66
CA THR A 67 21.23 -12.87 -15.99
C THR A 67 22.75 -12.74 -16.10
N PHE A 68 23.40 -12.12 -15.12
CA PHE A 68 24.86 -11.98 -15.08
C PHE A 68 25.58 -13.34 -15.05
N ALA A 69 25.11 -14.29 -14.24
CA ALA A 69 25.67 -15.63 -14.18
C ALA A 69 25.58 -16.35 -15.55
N THR A 70 24.43 -16.24 -16.21
CA THR A 70 24.21 -16.82 -17.54
C THR A 70 25.14 -16.22 -18.59
N GLN A 71 25.30 -14.89 -18.57
CA GLN A 71 26.26 -14.20 -19.42
C GLN A 71 27.68 -14.69 -19.15
N LYS A 72 28.10 -14.75 -17.88
CA LYS A 72 29.44 -15.23 -17.47
C LYS A 72 29.74 -16.64 -17.96
N VAL A 73 28.78 -17.57 -17.85
CA VAL A 73 28.93 -18.94 -18.36
C VAL A 73 29.05 -18.95 -19.88
N ARG A 74 28.27 -18.14 -20.60
CA ARG A 74 28.38 -17.97 -22.06
C ARG A 74 29.78 -17.52 -22.47
N TRP A 75 30.34 -16.51 -21.80
CA TRP A 75 31.69 -16.01 -22.07
C TRP A 75 32.75 -17.09 -21.82
N LYS A 76 32.63 -17.84 -20.72
CA LYS A 76 33.54 -18.96 -20.41
C LYS A 76 33.49 -20.06 -21.46
N LYS A 77 32.29 -20.43 -21.93
CA LYS A 77 32.13 -21.42 -23.02
C LYS A 77 32.74 -20.92 -24.33
N ALA A 78 32.52 -19.65 -24.69
CA ALA A 78 33.08 -19.09 -25.92
C ALA A 78 34.63 -19.02 -25.91
N TYR A 79 35.23 -18.82 -24.74
CA TYR A 79 36.70 -18.81 -24.58
C TYR A 79 37.31 -20.21 -24.54
N SER A 80 36.53 -21.25 -24.23
CA SER A 80 36.99 -22.65 -24.15
C SER A 80 37.00 -23.38 -25.50
N VAL A 81 36.44 -22.78 -26.56
CA VAL A 81 36.30 -23.37 -27.90
C VAL A 81 37.26 -22.72 -28.91
N ARG A 82 38.16 -21.84 -28.44
CA ARG A 82 39.22 -21.21 -29.22
C ARG A 82 40.57 -21.66 -28.66
#